data_AF-A0A6M6BI40-F1
#
_entry.id   AF-A0A6M6BI40-F1
#
_cell.length_a   1.000
_cell.length_b   1.000
_cell.length_c   1.000
_cell.angle_alpha   90.00
_cell.angle_beta   90.00
_cell.angle_gamma   90.00
#
_symmetry.space_group_name_H-M   'P 1'
#
loop_
_entity.id
_entity.type
_entity.pdbx_description
1 polymer ?
#
loop_
_entity_poly.entity_id
_entity_poly.type
_entity_poly.pdbx_seq_one_letter_code
_entity_poly.pdbx_strand_id
1 'polypeptide(L)'
;MKGIILFFCLLFSLSGFAQTLTVRQLYDEYRANKYTFSTKYSGQTITVTGKIRSISPASEFWKDQDVHRIHLTATDYENFVVCQIPYKDSAILGRFKVGEYVTVTGKAASNINDAVFLTDCTFATAQPVARKSNAPDNAPLGKYNVYQNDGTGFNYQYTFYLKSYSSYTLNSKPGNCIYDPKTKTIRFTAGPLKGFAGLYRASTDNEKDPPNFLLSADGTLPNANSSHQGYQVGYSQAK
;
A
#
# COMPACT_ATOMS: atom_id res chain seq x y z
N MET A 1 -50.03 -49.97 -1.05
CA MET A 1 -49.65 -48.84 -0.17
C MET A 1 -48.13 -48.85 -0.06
N LYS A 2 -47.44 -47.89 -0.69
CA LYS A 2 -46.73 -46.76 -0.05
C LYS A 2 -45.56 -47.23 0.86
N GLY A 3 -44.31 -46.85 0.66
CA GLY A 3 -43.74 -45.85 -0.26
C GLY A 3 -42.21 -45.91 -0.25
N ILE A 4 -41.62 -45.45 -1.34
CA ILE A 4 -40.17 -45.28 -1.53
C ILE A 4 -39.79 -43.95 -0.88
N ILE A 5 -38.96 -44.00 0.17
CA ILE A 5 -38.37 -42.81 0.77
C ILE A 5 -37.15 -42.42 -0.07
N LEU A 6 -37.34 -41.39 -0.90
CA LEU A 6 -36.29 -40.75 -1.67
C LEU A 6 -35.49 -39.84 -0.71
N PHE A 7 -34.27 -40.25 -0.36
CA PHE A 7 -33.36 -39.45 0.45
C PHE A 7 -32.75 -38.35 -0.44
N PHE A 8 -33.31 -37.15 -0.35
CA PHE A 8 -32.85 -35.97 -1.09
C PHE A 8 -31.55 -35.45 -0.44
N CYS A 9 -30.39 -35.85 -0.99
CA CYS A 9 -29.10 -35.25 -0.65
C CYS A 9 -29.08 -33.79 -1.14
N LEU A 10 -29.50 -32.87 -0.28
CA LEU A 10 -29.25 -31.44 -0.41
C LEU A 10 -27.74 -31.20 -0.30
N LEU A 11 -27.06 -31.19 -1.46
CA LEU A 11 -25.76 -30.57 -1.66
C LEU A 11 -25.93 -29.06 -1.43
N PHE A 12 -25.90 -28.64 -0.16
CA PHE A 12 -25.55 -27.27 0.18
C PHE A 12 -24.07 -27.08 -0.19
N SER A 13 -23.82 -26.76 -1.46
CA SER A 13 -22.60 -26.08 -1.85
C SER A 13 -22.59 -24.74 -1.11
N LEU A 14 -21.97 -24.74 0.07
CA LEU A 14 -21.53 -23.52 0.72
C LEU A 14 -20.60 -22.84 -0.28
N SER A 15 -21.14 -21.91 -1.06
CA SER A 15 -20.36 -20.90 -1.75
C SER A 15 -19.62 -20.17 -0.64
N GLY A 16 -18.42 -20.64 -0.30
CA GLY A 16 -17.54 -19.95 0.61
C GLY A 16 -17.38 -18.56 0.02
N PHE A 17 -17.96 -17.56 0.66
CA PHE A 17 -17.75 -16.17 0.31
C PHE A 17 -16.25 -15.95 0.41
N ALA A 18 -15.57 -15.90 -0.74
CA ALA A 18 -14.15 -15.62 -0.78
C ALA A 18 -13.97 -14.23 -0.16
N GLN A 19 -13.40 -14.19 1.05
CA GLN A 19 -13.21 -12.96 1.78
C GLN A 19 -12.36 -12.01 0.92
N THR A 20 -12.86 -10.80 0.69
CA THR A 20 -12.09 -9.76 0.00
C THR A 20 -10.99 -9.27 0.93
N LEU A 21 -9.74 -9.48 0.55
CA LEU A 21 -8.57 -9.00 1.27
C LEU A 21 -8.18 -7.63 0.74
N THR A 22 -7.51 -6.81 1.55
CA THR A 22 -6.83 -5.62 1.06
C THR A 22 -5.40 -5.95 0.66
N VAL A 23 -4.82 -5.21 -0.30
CA VAL A 23 -3.41 -5.37 -0.67
C VAL A 23 -2.50 -5.21 0.56
N ARG A 24 -2.88 -4.34 1.50
CA ARG A 24 -2.17 -4.23 2.78
C ARG A 24 -2.27 -5.49 3.64
N GLN A 25 -3.47 -6.04 3.86
CA GLN A 25 -3.60 -7.25 4.69
C GLN A 25 -2.70 -8.36 4.16
N LEU A 26 -2.65 -8.54 2.84
CA LEU A 26 -1.70 -9.47 2.22
C LEU A 26 -0.25 -9.08 2.50
N TYR A 27 0.11 -7.79 2.39
CA TYR A 27 1.45 -7.30 2.67
C TYR A 27 1.89 -7.54 4.12
N ASP A 28 1.03 -7.22 5.08
CA ASP A 28 1.29 -7.43 6.51
C ASP A 28 1.48 -8.93 6.81
N GLU A 29 0.63 -9.79 6.26
CA GLU A 29 0.77 -11.25 6.40
C GLU A 29 2.09 -11.75 5.80
N TYR A 30 2.46 -11.24 4.62
CA TYR A 30 3.72 -11.57 3.96
C TYR A 30 4.95 -11.15 4.79
N ARG A 31 4.92 -9.92 5.35
CA ARG A 31 6.00 -9.41 6.20
C ARG A 31 6.09 -10.12 7.54
N ALA A 32 4.96 -10.60 8.07
CA ALA A 32 4.93 -11.37 9.31
C ALA A 32 5.56 -12.75 9.14
N ASN A 33 5.20 -13.49 8.08
CA ASN A 33 5.79 -14.79 7.78
C ASN A 33 5.66 -15.16 6.29
N LYS A 34 6.76 -14.98 5.53
CA LYS A 34 6.80 -15.28 4.09
C LYS A 34 6.45 -16.74 3.76
N TYR A 35 6.88 -17.69 4.60
CA TYR A 35 6.64 -19.12 4.37
C TYR A 35 5.16 -19.47 4.51
N THR A 36 4.54 -19.09 5.63
CA THR A 36 3.10 -19.31 5.86
C THR A 36 2.25 -18.60 4.82
N PHE A 37 2.63 -17.37 4.45
CA PHE A 37 1.97 -16.62 3.39
C PHE A 37 1.98 -17.37 2.06
N SER A 38 3.15 -17.84 1.64
CA SER A 38 3.31 -18.57 0.39
C SER A 38 2.47 -19.85 0.37
N THR A 39 2.52 -20.64 1.45
CA THR A 39 1.71 -21.87 1.56
C THR A 39 0.20 -21.59 1.51
N LYS A 40 -0.25 -20.46 2.08
CA LYS A 40 -1.67 -20.09 2.13
C LYS A 40 -2.22 -19.65 0.78
N TYR A 41 -1.45 -18.90 -0.01
CA TYR A 41 -1.96 -18.21 -1.20
C TYR A 41 -1.47 -18.80 -2.53
N SER A 42 -0.38 -19.56 -2.55
CA SER A 42 0.17 -20.09 -3.82
C SER A 42 -0.85 -20.97 -4.55
N GLY A 43 -1.11 -20.64 -5.82
CA GLY A 43 -2.06 -21.34 -6.68
C GLY A 43 -3.54 -21.08 -6.36
N GLN A 44 -3.85 -20.29 -5.32
CA GLN A 44 -5.22 -20.01 -4.91
C GLN A 44 -5.83 -18.86 -5.70
N THR A 45 -7.14 -18.92 -5.93
CA THR A 45 -7.90 -17.76 -6.41
C THR A 45 -8.21 -16.86 -5.22
N ILE A 46 -7.74 -15.61 -5.28
CA ILE A 46 -7.94 -14.63 -4.23
C ILE A 46 -8.65 -13.38 -4.77
N THR A 47 -9.40 -12.72 -3.90
CA THR A 47 -10.03 -11.43 -4.20
C THR A 47 -9.36 -10.36 -3.34
N VAL A 48 -8.84 -9.32 -4.00
CA VAL A 48 -8.00 -8.30 -3.39
C VAL A 48 -8.49 -6.91 -3.79
N THR A 49 -8.64 -6.01 -2.83
CA THR A 49 -8.92 -4.60 -3.07
C THR A 49 -7.71 -3.75 -2.75
N GLY A 50 -7.37 -2.83 -3.65
CA GLY A 50 -6.27 -1.89 -3.43
C GLY A 50 -6.23 -0.78 -4.46
N LYS A 51 -5.32 0.16 -4.21
CA LYS A 51 -5.09 1.29 -5.10
C LYS A 51 -4.13 0.92 -6.21
N ILE A 52 -4.46 1.34 -7.43
CA ILE A 52 -3.56 1.24 -8.58
C ILE A 52 -2.44 2.23 -8.40
N ARG A 53 -1.21 1.74 -8.32
CA ARG A 53 -0.01 2.56 -8.20
C ARG A 53 0.64 2.82 -9.56
N SER A 54 0.68 1.82 -10.43
CA SER A 54 1.18 1.97 -11.78
C SER A 54 0.51 0.98 -12.73
N ILE A 55 0.47 1.35 -14.00
CA ILE A 55 0.03 0.50 -15.09
C ILE A 55 1.21 0.43 -16.06
N SER A 56 1.68 -0.78 -16.35
CA SER A 56 2.82 -1.04 -17.22
C SER A 56 2.31 -1.81 -18.45
N PRO A 57 2.14 -1.14 -19.60
CA PRO A 57 1.78 -1.82 -20.84
C PRO A 57 2.88 -2.82 -21.25
N ALA A 58 2.46 -3.94 -21.82
CA ALA A 58 3.34 -4.90 -22.46
C ALA A 58 4.04 -4.26 -23.68
N SER A 59 5.24 -4.75 -23.98
CA SER A 59 5.98 -4.34 -25.17
C SER A 59 5.26 -4.77 -26.46
N GLU A 60 5.09 -3.81 -27.37
CA GLU A 60 4.64 -4.05 -28.75
C GLU A 60 5.57 -4.98 -29.52
N PHE A 61 6.84 -5.08 -29.13
CA PHE A 61 7.83 -5.92 -29.81
C PHE A 61 7.73 -7.40 -29.38
N TRP A 62 7.27 -7.68 -28.16
CA TRP A 62 7.24 -9.01 -27.56
C TRP A 62 5.79 -9.48 -27.27
N LYS A 63 4.90 -9.36 -28.25
CA LYS A 63 3.44 -9.54 -28.07
C LYS A 63 3.04 -10.90 -27.47
N ASP A 64 3.79 -11.96 -27.78
CA ASP A 64 3.47 -13.32 -27.33
C ASP A 64 4.20 -13.72 -26.02
N GLN A 65 5.10 -12.88 -25.52
CA GLN A 65 5.97 -13.19 -24.38
C GLN A 65 5.83 -12.20 -23.23
N ASP A 66 5.34 -10.98 -23.50
CA ASP A 66 5.12 -9.96 -22.49
C ASP A 66 3.62 -9.81 -22.16
N VAL A 67 3.36 -9.30 -20.96
CA VAL A 67 2.02 -9.12 -20.41
C VAL A 67 1.87 -7.72 -19.86
N HIS A 68 0.68 -7.15 -19.99
CA HIS A 68 0.36 -5.90 -19.32
C HIS A 68 0.30 -6.15 -17.83
N ARG A 69 0.68 -5.16 -17.03
CA ARG A 69 0.72 -5.29 -15.57
C ARG A 69 0.01 -4.12 -14.92
N ILE A 70 -1.01 -4.40 -14.11
CA ILE A 70 -1.61 -3.43 -13.20
C ILE A 70 -1.06 -3.70 -11.81
N HIS A 71 -0.35 -2.72 -11.25
CA HIS A 71 0.30 -2.85 -9.96
C HIS A 71 -0.56 -2.20 -8.88
N LEU A 72 -0.94 -2.99 -7.89
CA LEU A 72 -1.61 -2.51 -6.70
C LEU A 72 -0.64 -2.40 -5.54
N THR A 73 -0.85 -1.38 -4.71
CA THR A 73 0.03 -1.05 -3.61
C THR A 73 -0.63 -1.22 -2.25
N ALA A 74 0.18 -1.65 -1.28
CA ALA A 74 -0.17 -1.73 0.13
C ALA A 74 0.16 -0.44 0.89
N THR A 75 1.02 0.39 0.32
CA THR A 75 1.76 1.42 1.06
C THR A 75 1.83 2.76 0.31
N ASP A 76 1.15 2.87 -0.84
CA ASP A 76 1.30 3.93 -1.86
C ASP A 76 2.61 3.89 -2.67
N TYR A 77 3.54 2.97 -2.36
CA TYR A 77 4.87 3.03 -2.95
C TYR A 77 5.59 1.70 -3.21
N GLU A 78 5.03 0.57 -2.84
CA GLU A 78 5.51 -0.75 -3.24
C GLU A 78 4.49 -1.39 -4.18
N ASN A 79 4.97 -2.06 -5.23
CA ASN A 79 4.13 -2.88 -6.10
C ASN A 79 4.04 -4.24 -5.43
N PHE A 80 2.96 -4.52 -4.72
CA PHE A 80 2.85 -5.75 -3.95
C PHE A 80 1.94 -6.77 -4.60
N VAL A 81 0.83 -6.35 -5.21
CA VAL A 81 -0.01 -7.24 -6.02
C VAL A 81 0.11 -6.81 -7.47
N VAL A 82 0.42 -7.76 -8.35
CA VAL A 82 0.66 -7.51 -9.77
C VAL A 82 -0.34 -8.33 -10.57
N CYS A 83 -1.29 -7.65 -11.20
CA CYS A 83 -2.28 -8.29 -12.06
C CYS A 83 -1.69 -8.40 -13.47
N GLN A 84 -1.44 -9.62 -13.93
CA GLN A 84 -0.91 -9.91 -15.26
C GLN A 84 -2.07 -10.10 -16.23
N ILE A 85 -2.06 -9.31 -17.30
CA ILE A 85 -3.09 -9.28 -18.33
C ILE A 85 -2.43 -9.63 -19.67
N PRO A 86 -2.90 -10.66 -20.39
CA PRO A 86 -2.34 -11.03 -21.69
C PRO A 86 -2.30 -9.84 -22.66
N TYR A 87 -1.29 -9.79 -23.53
CA TYR A 87 -1.11 -8.69 -24.48
C TYR A 87 -2.38 -8.38 -25.29
N LYS A 88 -3.07 -9.44 -25.75
CA LYS A 88 -4.32 -9.38 -26.55
C LYS A 88 -5.48 -8.66 -25.86
N ASP A 89 -5.46 -8.55 -24.52
CA ASP A 89 -6.54 -7.98 -23.72
C ASP A 89 -6.26 -6.50 -23.35
N SER A 90 -5.39 -5.81 -24.11
CA SER A 90 -4.94 -4.43 -23.86
C SER A 90 -6.06 -3.40 -23.70
N ALA A 91 -7.22 -3.62 -24.33
CA ALA A 91 -8.37 -2.73 -24.26
C ALA A 91 -8.86 -2.48 -22.81
N ILE A 92 -8.64 -3.45 -21.91
CA ILE A 92 -9.06 -3.31 -20.50
C ILE A 92 -8.27 -2.21 -19.78
N LEU A 93 -7.03 -1.90 -20.20
CA LEU A 93 -6.18 -0.92 -19.54
C LEU A 93 -6.77 0.49 -19.57
N GLY A 94 -7.49 0.85 -20.65
CA GLY A 94 -8.11 2.17 -20.79
C GLY A 94 -9.24 2.44 -19.80
N ARG A 95 -9.70 1.40 -19.09
CA ARG A 95 -10.72 1.53 -18.02
C ARG A 95 -10.13 2.00 -16.71
N PHE A 96 -8.80 1.95 -16.56
CA PHE A 96 -8.14 2.15 -15.29
C PHE A 96 -7.27 3.41 -15.24
N LYS A 97 -7.12 3.96 -14.05
CA LYS A 97 -6.32 5.16 -13.76
C LYS A 97 -5.46 4.93 -12.52
N VAL A 98 -4.22 5.39 -12.61
CA VAL A 98 -3.33 5.46 -11.44
C VAL A 98 -4.00 6.30 -10.34
N GLY A 99 -3.96 5.79 -9.12
CA GLY A 99 -4.56 6.39 -7.93
C GLY A 99 -5.98 5.90 -7.63
N GLU A 100 -6.65 5.22 -8.56
CA GLU A 100 -7.99 4.69 -8.29
C GLU A 100 -7.93 3.38 -7.47
N TYR A 101 -9.04 3.06 -6.81
CA TYR A 101 -9.21 1.79 -6.12
C TYR A 101 -9.96 0.79 -6.97
N VAL A 102 -9.44 -0.44 -7.01
CA VAL A 102 -10.06 -1.56 -7.71
C VAL A 102 -10.13 -2.77 -6.79
N THR A 103 -11.15 -3.61 -7.02
CA THR A 103 -11.19 -4.98 -6.52
C THR A 103 -10.83 -5.89 -7.67
N VAL A 104 -9.81 -6.71 -7.50
CA VAL A 104 -9.36 -7.71 -8.46
C VAL A 104 -9.54 -9.11 -7.88
N THR A 105 -10.10 -10.01 -8.68
CA THR A 105 -10.10 -11.44 -8.39
C THR A 105 -9.22 -12.13 -9.42
N GLY A 106 -8.25 -12.93 -8.98
CA GLY A 106 -7.33 -13.63 -9.86
C GLY A 106 -6.65 -14.79 -9.18
N LYS A 107 -5.97 -15.63 -9.97
CA LYS A 107 -5.23 -16.79 -9.47
C LYS A 107 -3.81 -16.39 -9.12
N ALA A 108 -3.43 -16.56 -7.87
CA ALA A 108 -2.07 -16.31 -7.42
C ALA A 108 -1.09 -17.33 -8.00
N ALA A 109 0.05 -16.84 -8.50
CA ALA A 109 1.14 -17.68 -8.99
C ALA A 109 1.59 -18.69 -7.92
N SER A 110 2.09 -19.84 -8.37
CA SER A 110 2.59 -20.90 -7.48
C SER A 110 3.92 -20.53 -6.80
N ASN A 111 4.66 -19.57 -7.37
CA ASN A 111 5.94 -19.07 -6.89
C ASN A 111 5.86 -17.58 -6.55
N ILE A 112 5.28 -17.25 -5.40
CA ILE A 112 5.18 -15.88 -4.90
C ILE A 112 6.57 -15.42 -4.42
N ASN A 113 7.12 -14.35 -5.01
CA ASN A 113 8.42 -13.79 -4.62
C ASN A 113 8.36 -12.25 -4.55
N ASP A 114 8.50 -11.70 -3.35
CA ASP A 114 8.41 -10.27 -2.97
C ASP A 114 7.18 -9.48 -3.47
N ALA A 115 6.32 -10.10 -4.30
CA ALA A 115 5.03 -9.64 -4.77
C ALA A 115 4.12 -10.85 -5.10
N VAL A 116 2.81 -10.62 -5.06
CA VAL A 116 1.77 -11.58 -5.46
C VAL A 116 1.39 -11.32 -6.90
N PHE A 117 1.80 -12.22 -7.79
CA PHE A 117 1.39 -12.18 -9.19
C PHE A 117 0.06 -12.89 -9.35
N LEU A 118 -0.91 -12.21 -9.95
CA LEU A 118 -2.23 -12.73 -10.26
C LEU A 118 -2.37 -12.92 -11.77
N THR A 119 -2.83 -14.09 -12.20
CA THR A 119 -3.30 -14.35 -13.57
C THR A 119 -4.81 -14.42 -13.62
N ASP A 120 -5.39 -14.42 -14.82
CA ASP A 120 -6.84 -14.54 -15.05
C ASP A 120 -7.64 -13.49 -14.26
N CYS A 121 -7.13 -12.25 -14.26
CA CYS A 121 -7.65 -11.17 -13.45
C CYS A 121 -9.01 -10.68 -13.95
N THR A 122 -9.97 -10.60 -13.04
CA THR A 122 -11.27 -9.97 -13.24
C THR A 122 -11.37 -8.76 -12.31
N PHE A 123 -11.92 -7.65 -12.81
CA PHE A 123 -11.93 -6.38 -12.09
C PHE A 123 -13.35 -5.90 -11.84
N ALA A 124 -13.60 -5.44 -10.61
CA ALA A 124 -14.78 -4.71 -10.22
C ALA A 124 -14.38 -3.30 -9.74
N THR A 125 -15.20 -2.31 -10.05
CA THR A 125 -15.02 -0.95 -9.52
C THR A 125 -15.27 -0.98 -8.02
N ALA A 126 -14.24 -0.66 -7.23
CA ALA A 126 -14.38 -0.56 -5.78
C ALA A 126 -14.79 0.87 -5.43
N GLN A 127 -15.82 1.03 -4.60
CA GLN A 127 -16.00 2.33 -3.95
C GLN A 127 -14.82 2.55 -2.98
N PRO A 128 -14.19 3.73 -2.98
CA PRO A 128 -13.19 4.05 -1.97
C PRO A 128 -13.88 3.91 -0.63
N VAL A 129 -13.38 2.99 0.20
CA VAL A 129 -13.90 2.84 1.56
C VAL A 129 -13.65 4.17 2.25
N ALA A 130 -14.70 4.90 2.61
CA ALA A 130 -14.58 6.09 3.43
C ALA A 130 -14.14 5.64 4.82
N ARG A 131 -12.84 5.77 5.10
CA ARG A 131 -12.21 5.17 6.28
C ARG A 131 -12.04 6.19 7.39
N LYS A 132 -12.50 5.83 8.59
CA LYS A 132 -12.29 6.62 9.81
C LYS A 132 -10.91 6.26 10.35
N SER A 133 -9.94 7.15 10.15
CA SER A 133 -8.64 7.03 10.80
C SER A 133 -8.78 7.28 12.30
N ASN A 134 -8.19 6.40 13.11
CA ASN A 134 -8.06 6.60 14.55
C ASN A 134 -6.82 7.44 14.91
N ALA A 135 -6.12 7.96 13.90
CA ALA A 135 -4.95 8.77 14.12
C ALA A 135 -5.29 10.07 14.84
N PRO A 136 -4.38 10.56 15.70
CA PRO A 136 -4.55 11.86 16.30
C PRO A 136 -4.55 12.94 15.22
N ASP A 137 -5.32 13.99 15.48
CA ASP A 137 -5.49 15.10 14.55
C ASP A 137 -4.16 15.84 14.28
N ASN A 138 -3.24 15.82 15.25
CA ASN A 138 -1.89 16.34 15.12
C ASN A 138 -0.86 15.21 15.15
N ALA A 139 0.33 15.49 14.60
CA ALA A 139 1.42 14.54 14.54
C ALA A 139 1.77 13.97 15.93
N PRO A 140 1.76 12.64 16.12
CA PRO A 140 2.18 12.03 17.38
C PRO A 140 3.58 12.49 17.79
N LEU A 141 3.79 12.82 19.06
CA LEU A 141 5.16 12.96 19.58
C LEU A 141 5.76 11.56 19.74
N GLY A 142 7.05 11.42 19.46
CA GLY A 142 7.72 10.13 19.58
C GLY A 142 8.67 9.81 18.44
N LYS A 143 8.88 8.51 18.21
CA LYS A 143 9.86 7.96 17.28
C LYS A 143 9.29 7.92 15.87
N TYR A 144 10.08 8.39 14.91
CA TYR A 144 9.78 8.32 13.48
C TYR A 144 10.92 7.61 12.75
N ASN A 145 10.60 6.50 12.10
CA ASN A 145 11.52 5.82 11.18
C ASN A 145 11.31 6.39 9.79
N VAL A 146 12.37 6.91 9.17
CA VAL A 146 12.32 7.57 7.87
C VAL A 146 12.87 6.65 6.79
N TYR A 147 12.13 6.56 5.69
CA TYR A 147 12.44 5.74 4.54
C TYR A 147 12.38 6.58 3.27
N GLN A 148 13.18 6.23 2.26
CA GLN A 148 13.18 6.91 0.96
C GLN A 148 13.05 5.89 -0.15
N ASN A 149 12.30 6.26 -1.20
CA ASN A 149 12.25 5.51 -2.44
C ASN A 149 13.44 5.86 -3.34
N ASP A 150 14.27 4.89 -3.69
CA ASP A 150 15.34 5.05 -4.67
C ASP A 150 15.01 4.46 -6.05
N GLY A 151 13.76 4.03 -6.26
CA GLY A 151 13.29 3.37 -7.48
C GLY A 151 13.24 1.85 -7.37
N THR A 152 13.91 1.23 -6.39
CA THR A 152 13.87 -0.23 -6.17
C THR A 152 13.02 -0.66 -4.97
N GLY A 153 12.77 0.27 -4.04
CA GLY A 153 11.99 0.03 -2.83
C GLY A 153 12.18 1.15 -1.82
N PHE A 154 11.63 0.99 -0.61
CA PHE A 154 11.79 1.95 0.48
C PHE A 154 12.95 1.54 1.38
N ASN A 155 14.05 2.27 1.27
CA ASN A 155 15.24 2.04 2.07
C ASN A 155 15.22 2.93 3.31
N TYR A 156 15.48 2.31 4.46
CA TYR A 156 15.64 3.03 5.73
C TYR A 156 16.77 4.04 5.60
N GLN A 157 16.52 5.26 6.04
CA GLN A 157 17.49 6.36 6.00
C GLN A 157 17.98 6.67 7.42
N TYR A 158 17.06 7.02 8.31
CA TYR A 158 17.38 7.44 9.67
C TYR A 158 16.15 7.37 10.57
N THR A 159 16.38 7.55 11.87
CA THR A 159 15.34 7.71 12.88
C THR A 159 15.49 9.08 13.51
N PHE A 160 14.39 9.81 13.65
CA PHE A 160 14.34 10.99 14.52
C PHE A 160 13.25 10.83 15.57
N TYR A 161 13.40 11.55 16.67
CA TYR A 161 12.38 11.63 17.72
C TYR A 161 11.83 13.05 17.76
N LEU A 162 10.54 13.21 17.50
CA LEU A 162 9.82 14.45 17.71
C LEU A 162 9.53 14.57 19.21
N LYS A 163 10.28 15.44 19.90
CA LYS A 163 10.18 15.61 21.36
C LYS A 163 9.04 16.56 21.73
N SER A 164 8.89 17.61 20.94
CA SER A 164 7.78 18.57 21.01
C SER A 164 7.51 19.12 19.61
N TYR A 165 6.48 19.95 19.45
CA TYR A 165 6.23 20.72 18.23
C TYR A 165 7.26 21.84 17.97
N SER A 166 8.29 21.95 18.82
CA SER A 166 9.39 22.88 18.69
C SER A 166 10.78 22.22 18.67
N SER A 167 10.89 20.92 18.95
CA SER A 167 12.18 20.24 19.11
C SER A 167 12.17 18.78 18.68
N TYR A 168 13.31 18.33 18.16
CA TYR A 168 13.55 16.94 17.79
C TYR A 168 14.98 16.50 18.12
N THR A 169 15.24 15.20 18.04
CA THR A 169 16.58 14.64 18.12
C THR A 169 16.82 13.62 17.02
N LEU A 170 17.99 13.66 16.37
CA LEU A 170 18.46 12.66 15.40
C LEU A 170 19.88 12.23 15.81
N ASN A 171 20.12 10.93 16.00
CA ASN A 171 21.40 10.40 16.48
C ASN A 171 21.96 11.16 17.70
N SER A 172 21.10 11.38 18.70
CA SER A 172 21.38 12.15 19.93
C SER A 172 21.76 13.63 19.72
N LYS A 173 21.74 14.14 18.48
CA LYS A 173 21.93 15.56 18.20
C LYS A 173 20.57 16.28 18.25
N PRO A 174 20.43 17.33 19.07
CA PRO A 174 19.19 18.11 19.12
C PRO A 174 19.03 18.98 17.88
N GLY A 175 17.78 19.33 17.59
CA GLY A 175 17.44 20.34 16.61
C GLY A 175 16.08 20.96 16.89
N ASN A 176 15.78 22.03 16.17
CA ASN A 176 14.54 22.79 16.32
C ASN A 176 13.64 22.59 15.12
N CYS A 177 12.34 22.60 15.36
CA CYS A 177 11.32 22.58 14.33
C CYS A 177 10.18 23.54 14.66
N ILE A 178 9.30 23.78 13.70
CA ILE A 178 8.06 24.52 13.88
C ILE A 178 6.97 23.67 13.24
N TYR A 179 5.97 23.25 14.03
CA TYR A 179 4.80 22.56 13.53
C TYR A 179 3.58 23.49 13.52
N ASP A 180 2.91 23.58 12.37
CA ASP A 180 1.63 24.27 12.24
C ASP A 180 0.48 23.24 12.25
N PRO A 181 -0.33 23.20 13.32
CA PRO A 181 -1.45 22.24 13.43
C PRO A 181 -2.62 22.55 12.50
N LYS A 182 -2.70 23.77 11.92
CA LYS A 182 -3.76 24.12 10.96
C LYS A 182 -3.47 23.53 9.59
N THR A 183 -2.24 23.71 9.11
CA THR A 183 -1.80 23.19 7.81
C THR A 183 -1.21 21.79 7.90
N LYS A 184 -1.03 21.27 9.12
CA LYS A 184 -0.39 19.97 9.42
C LYS A 184 1.05 19.90 8.90
N THR A 185 1.73 21.03 8.82
CA THR A 185 3.09 21.13 8.25
C THR A 185 4.15 21.24 9.33
N ILE A 186 5.34 20.69 9.08
CA ILE A 186 6.51 20.84 9.94
C ILE A 186 7.66 21.46 9.15
N ARG A 187 8.41 22.37 9.75
CA ARG A 187 9.65 22.93 9.20
C ARG A 187 10.79 22.74 10.18
N PHE A 188 11.90 22.17 9.74
CA PHE A 188 13.07 21.95 10.56
C PHE A 188 14.03 23.13 10.41
N THR A 189 14.22 23.90 11.49
CA THR A 189 14.89 25.21 11.46
C THR A 189 16.34 25.16 11.97
N ALA A 190 16.71 24.12 12.72
CA ALA A 190 18.08 23.90 13.20
C ALA A 190 18.39 22.40 13.37
N GLY A 191 19.69 22.07 13.50
CA GLY A 191 20.17 20.70 13.71
C GLY A 191 20.33 19.89 12.41
N PRO A 192 20.46 18.55 12.50
CA PRO A 192 20.75 17.68 11.36
C PRO A 192 19.74 17.70 10.21
N LEU A 193 18.46 17.97 10.51
CA LEU A 193 17.39 18.07 9.51
C LEU A 193 17.13 19.53 9.09
N LYS A 194 18.00 20.49 9.45
CA LYS A 194 17.79 21.90 9.08
C LYS A 194 17.55 22.04 7.57
N GLY A 195 16.51 22.77 7.21
CA GLY A 195 16.11 22.98 5.82
C GLY A 195 15.05 22.00 5.35
N PHE A 196 14.82 20.89 6.04
CA PHE A 196 13.74 19.96 5.70
C PHE A 196 12.38 20.57 6.01
N ALA A 197 11.38 20.17 5.23
CA ALA A 197 9.98 20.45 5.52
C ALA A 197 9.15 19.17 5.39
N GLY A 198 7.96 19.16 5.98
CA GLY A 198 7.10 18.00 5.92
C GLY A 198 5.62 18.29 6.08
N LEU A 199 4.82 17.31 5.69
CA LEU A 199 3.37 17.29 5.79
C LEU A 199 2.94 16.07 6.59
N TYR A 200 2.23 16.29 7.70
CA TYR A 200 1.64 15.22 8.49
C TYR A 200 0.41 14.66 7.79
N ARG A 201 0.35 13.34 7.69
CA ARG A 201 -0.78 12.57 7.19
C ARG A 201 -1.32 11.71 8.32
N ALA A 202 -2.51 12.05 8.80
CA ALA A 202 -3.24 11.29 9.80
C ALA A 202 -3.68 9.92 9.28
N SER A 203 -3.87 9.77 7.97
CA SER A 203 -4.15 8.48 7.36
C SER A 203 -3.42 8.36 6.05
N THR A 204 -3.00 7.15 5.75
CA THR A 204 -2.78 6.73 4.37
C THR A 204 -4.03 6.01 3.89
N ASP A 205 -3.91 5.44 2.71
CA ASP A 205 -4.88 4.58 2.05
C ASP A 205 -5.16 3.27 2.83
N ASN A 206 -4.48 3.05 3.95
CA ASN A 206 -4.60 1.94 4.87
C ASN A 206 -4.90 2.40 6.32
N GLU A 207 -6.02 1.93 6.90
CA GLU A 207 -6.40 2.18 8.30
C GLU A 207 -5.42 1.64 9.33
N LYS A 208 -4.58 0.67 8.95
CA LYS A 208 -3.54 0.09 9.82
C LYS A 208 -2.19 0.81 9.70
N ASP A 209 -2.02 1.72 8.73
CA ASP A 209 -0.76 2.45 8.63
C ASP A 209 -0.66 3.44 9.78
N PRO A 210 0.51 3.49 10.45
CA PRO A 210 0.70 4.51 11.43
C PRO A 210 0.70 5.88 10.74
N PRO A 211 0.27 6.92 11.48
CA PRO A 211 0.38 8.29 11.01
C PRO A 211 1.83 8.60 10.61
N ASN A 212 2.01 9.42 9.59
CA ASN A 212 3.34 9.67 9.04
C ASN A 212 3.54 11.11 8.63
N PHE A 213 4.81 11.46 8.44
CA PHE A 213 5.21 12.66 7.71
C PHE A 213 5.66 12.28 6.31
N LEU A 214 5.16 12.97 5.31
CA LEU A 214 5.86 13.11 4.03
C LEU A 214 6.89 14.23 4.21
N LEU A 215 8.17 13.99 3.93
CA LEU A 215 9.29 14.89 4.17
C LEU A 215 9.98 15.25 2.85
N SER A 216 10.38 16.50 2.71
CA SER A 216 11.25 16.97 1.63
C SER A 216 12.55 17.52 2.19
N ALA A 217 13.67 17.07 1.61
CA ALA A 217 15.01 17.51 2.00
C ALA A 217 15.35 18.93 1.50
N ASP A 218 14.69 19.39 0.44
CA ASP A 218 14.89 20.71 -0.16
C ASP A 218 14.06 21.83 0.50
N GLY A 219 13.24 21.49 1.50
CA GLY A 219 12.41 22.43 2.25
C GLY A 219 11.11 22.85 1.56
N THR A 220 10.84 22.32 0.36
CA THR A 220 9.53 22.46 -0.28
C THR A 220 8.47 21.71 0.53
N LEU A 221 7.27 22.27 0.62
CA LEU A 221 6.17 21.60 1.31
C LEU A 221 5.65 20.47 0.42
N PRO A 222 5.66 19.20 0.88
CA PRO A 222 5.16 18.10 0.09
C PRO A 222 3.66 18.24 -0.20
N ASN A 223 3.23 17.81 -1.39
CA ASN A 223 1.83 17.74 -1.75
C ASN A 223 1.28 16.34 -1.41
N ALA A 224 0.16 16.29 -0.67
CA ALA A 224 -0.50 15.04 -0.28
C ALA A 224 -0.87 14.12 -1.46
N ASN A 225 -1.10 14.71 -2.64
CA ASN A 225 -1.60 14.02 -3.84
C ASN A 225 -0.51 13.78 -4.91
N SER A 226 0.74 14.19 -4.67
CA SER A 226 1.83 13.99 -5.64
C SER A 226 2.51 12.64 -5.48
N SER A 227 3.16 12.17 -6.56
CA SER A 227 4.08 11.03 -6.52
C SER A 227 5.05 11.14 -5.34
N HIS A 228 5.27 10.04 -4.63
CA HIS A 228 6.23 9.96 -3.52
C HIS A 228 7.70 10.01 -3.97
N GLN A 229 7.98 10.08 -5.28
CA GLN A 229 9.35 10.21 -5.79
C GLN A 229 9.98 11.52 -5.33
N GLY A 230 11.18 11.43 -4.74
CA GLY A 230 11.93 12.57 -4.19
C GLY A 230 11.59 12.91 -2.73
N TYR A 231 10.48 12.40 -2.19
CA TYR A 231 10.13 12.57 -0.79
C TYR A 231 10.59 11.39 0.08
N GLN A 232 10.81 11.67 1.36
CA GLN A 232 11.04 10.67 2.39
C GLN A 232 9.76 10.49 3.21
N VAL A 233 9.49 9.29 3.72
CA VAL A 233 8.30 9.01 4.55
C VAL A 233 8.73 8.61 5.95
N GLY A 234 8.34 9.41 6.93
CA GLY A 234 8.59 9.19 8.35
C GLY A 234 7.39 8.55 9.03
N TYR A 235 7.45 7.26 9.33
CA TYR A 235 6.38 6.54 10.03
C TYR A 235 6.49 6.68 11.52
N SER A 236 5.42 7.18 12.16
CA SER A 236 5.30 7.14 13.61
C SER A 236 5.36 5.70 14.08
N GLN A 237 6.22 5.42 15.05
CA GLN A 237 6.21 4.14 15.74
C GLN A 237 5.30 4.27 16.96
N ALA A 238 4.31 3.40 17.08
CA ALA A 238 3.56 3.28 18.32
C ALA A 238 4.53 3.00 19.47
N LYS A 239 4.26 3.58 20.64
CA LYS A 239 4.99 3.26 21.87
C LYS A 239 4.73 1.81 22.28
#